data_AF-A0A830C5U1-F1
#
_entry.id   AF-A0A830C5U1-F1
#
_cell.length_a   1.000
_cell.length_b   1.000
_cell.length_c   1.000
_cell.angle_alpha   90.00
_cell.angle_beta   90.00
_cell.angle_gamma   90.00
#
_symmetry.space_group_name_H-M   'P 1'
#
loop_
_entity.id
_entity.type
_entity.pdbx_description
1 polymer ?
#
loop_
_entity_poly.entity_id
_entity_poly.type
_entity_poly.pdbx_seq_one_letter_code
_entity_poly.pdbx_strand_id
1 'polypeptide(L)' 'MQPDAAGKYPYTGSLDCAMKTLKAGGPFKFYSGFPVYCVRIAPHVMMTWIFLNQINKFEKTIGL' A
#
# COMPACT_ATOMS: atom_id res chain seq x y z
N MET A 1 -4.01 -14.76 -6.36
CA MET A 1 -3.79 -15.45 -5.07
C MET A 1 -2.81 -16.56 -5.37
N GLN A 2 -1.68 -16.63 -4.67
CA GLN A 2 -0.72 -17.70 -4.94
C GLN A 2 -1.38 -19.04 -4.57
N PRO A 3 -1.31 -20.05 -5.45
CA PRO A 3 -1.78 -21.39 -5.12
C PRO A 3 -0.94 -21.94 -3.97
N ASP A 4 -1.57 -22.67 -3.06
CA ASP A 4 -0.87 -23.39 -2.01
C ASP A 4 0.00 -24.51 -2.64
N ALA A 5 0.91 -25.11 -1.89
CA ALA A 5 1.83 -26.15 -2.39
C ALA A 5 1.11 -27.37 -3.01
N ALA A 6 -0.18 -27.55 -2.68
CA ALA A 6 -1.06 -28.58 -3.23
C ALA A 6 -1.88 -28.13 -4.47
N GLY A 7 -1.59 -26.97 -5.06
CA GLY A 7 -2.24 -26.46 -6.28
C GLY A 7 -3.70 -26.01 -6.13
N LYS A 8 -4.29 -26.13 -4.93
CA LYS A 8 -5.65 -25.67 -4.63
C LYS A 8 -5.65 -24.19 -4.28
N TYR A 9 -6.53 -23.42 -4.92
CA TYR A 9 -6.76 -22.03 -4.55
C TYR A 9 -7.48 -21.98 -3.19
N PRO A 10 -6.98 -21.21 -2.21
CA PRO A 10 -7.59 -21.12 -0.88
C PRO A 10 -8.97 -20.43 -0.90
N TYR A 11 -9.25 -19.66 -1.95
CA TYR A 11 -10.49 -18.91 -2.13
C TYR A 11 -11.00 -19.01 -3.56
N THR A 12 -12.31 -19.17 -3.72
CA THR A 12 -12.98 -19.25 -5.04
C THR A 12 -13.18 -17.87 -5.69
N GLY A 13 -12.98 -16.78 -4.93
CA GLY A 13 -13.07 -15.40 -5.40
C GLY A 13 -12.67 -14.38 -4.33
N SER A 14 -12.64 -13.10 -4.71
CA SER A 14 -12.32 -11.98 -3.80
C SER A 14 -13.31 -11.84 -2.64
N LEU A 15 -14.59 -12.11 -2.89
CA LEU A 15 -15.65 -12.06 -1.87
C LEU A 15 -15.54 -13.21 -0.85
N ASP A 16 -15.24 -14.43 -1.29
CA ASP A 16 -15.01 -15.58 -0.41
C ASP A 16 -13.77 -15.36 0.48
N CYS A 17 -12.71 -14.76 -0.08
CA CYS A 17 -11.53 -14.33 0.66
C CYS A 17 -11.86 -13.27 1.72
N ALA A 18 -12.63 -12.24 1.38
CA ALA A 18 -13.03 -11.21 2.33
C ALA A 18 -13.87 -11.80 3.47
N MET A 19 -14.85 -12.65 3.17
CA MET A 19 -15.74 -13.24 4.17
C MET A 19 -14.98 -14.21 5.10
N LYS A 20 -14.10 -15.05 4.58
CA LYS A 20 -13.27 -15.96 5.39
C LYS A 20 -12.23 -15.21 6.22
N THR A 21 -11.62 -14.16 5.67
CA THR A 21 -10.67 -13.32 6.43
C THR A 21 -11.36 -12.58 7.57
N LEU A 22 -12.56 -12.02 7.33
CA LEU A 22 -13.40 -11.44 8.38
C LEU A 22 -13.76 -12.46 9.47
N LYS A 23 -14.16 -13.68 9.09
CA LYS A 23 -14.48 -14.76 10.04
C LYS A 23 -13.27 -15.28 10.82
N ALA A 24 -12.10 -15.35 10.20
CA ALA A 24 -10.91 -15.97 10.79
C ALA A 24 -10.17 -15.05 11.78
N GLY A 25 -10.19 -13.73 11.58
CA GLY A 25 -9.43 -12.82 12.44
C GLY A 25 -9.98 -11.39 12.53
N GLY A 26 -11.24 -11.20 12.14
CA GLY A 26 -11.92 -9.91 12.25
C GLY A 26 -11.40 -8.84 11.29
N PRO A 27 -11.93 -7.61 11.38
CA PRO A 27 -11.58 -6.50 10.50
C PRO A 27 -10.11 -6.06 10.65
N PHE A 28 -9.50 -6.27 11.81
CA PHE A 28 -8.10 -5.89 12.07
C PHE A 28 -7.08 -6.68 11.25
N LYS A 29 -7.41 -7.90 10.78
CA LYS A 29 -6.51 -8.66 9.90
C LYS A 29 -6.28 -7.98 8.56
N PHE A 30 -7.26 -7.22 8.03
CA PHE A 30 -7.08 -6.45 6.80
C PHE A 30 -6.06 -5.32 6.95
N TYR A 31 -5.89 -4.78 8.16
CA TYR A 31 -4.97 -3.68 8.44
C TYR A 31 -3.59 -4.14 8.91
N SER A 32 -3.35 -5.45 9.05
CA SER A 32 -2.06 -5.98 9.51
C SER A 32 -0.86 -5.61 8.62
N GLY A 33 -1.09 -5.31 7.33
CA GLY A 33 -0.07 -4.84 6.40
C GLY A 33 0.18 -3.32 6.39
N PHE A 34 -0.59 -2.54 7.16
CA PHE A 34 -0.51 -1.08 7.15
C PHE A 34 0.88 -0.52 7.50
N PRO A 35 1.62 -1.04 8.50
CA PRO A 35 2.96 -0.54 8.80
C PRO A 35 3.95 -0.73 7.63
N VAL A 36 3.88 -1.89 6.96
CA VAL A 36 4.74 -2.20 5.80
C VAL A 36 4.40 -1.30 4.62
N TYR A 37 3.11 -1.03 4.42
CA TYR A 37 2.63 -0.08 3.42
C TYR A 37 3.17 1.34 3.68
N CYS A 38 3.14 1.82 4.93
CA CYS A 38 3.70 3.12 5.29
C CYS A 38 5.20 3.22 4.97
N VAL A 39 5.99 2.19 5.30
CA VAL A 39 7.43 2.16 5.02
C VAL A 39 7.70 2.19 3.51
N ARG A 40 6.87 1.54 2.70
CA ARG A 40 7.01 1.56 1.23
C ARG A 40 6.64 2.92 0.62
N ILE A 41 5.65 3.61 1.16
CA ILE A 41 5.13 4.86 0.58
C ILE A 41 5.89 6.09 1.02
N ALA A 42 6.44 6.08 2.23
CA ALA A 42 7.29 7.16 2.74
C ALA A 42 8.38 7.59 1.72
N PRO A 43 9.20 6.69 1.13
CA PRO A 43 10.21 7.10 0.16
C PRO A 43 9.61 7.64 -1.14
N HIS A 44 8.46 7.11 -1.58
CA HIS A 44 7.81 7.58 -2.80
C HIS A 44 7.26 9.00 -2.64
N VAL A 45 6.63 9.30 -1.49
CA VAL A 45 6.13 10.64 -1.19
C VAL A 45 7.28 11.61 -0.96
N MET A 46 8.33 11.19 -0.27
CA MET A 46 9.53 12.02 -0.05
C MET A 46 10.21 12.39 -1.38
N MET A 47 10.28 11.45 -2.33
CA MET A 47 10.82 11.70 -3.66
C MET A 47 10.04 12.82 -4.38
N THR A 48 8.71 12.71 -4.45
CA THR A 48 7.86 13.76 -5.03
C THR A 48 8.03 15.10 -4.30
N TRP A 49 8.16 15.07 -2.98
CA TRP A 49 8.33 16.26 -2.16
C TRP A 49 9.66 16.99 -2.44
N ILE A 50 10.75 16.25 -2.64
CA ILE A 50 12.05 16.82 -3.02
C ILE A 50 11.96 17.54 -4.37
N PHE A 51 11.29 16.95 -5.37
CA PHE A 51 11.10 17.60 -6.67
C PHE A 51 10.29 18.89 -6.56
N LEU A 52 9.19 18.88 -5.79
CA LEU A 52 8.40 20.09 -5.53
C LEU A 52 9.23 21.17 -4.84
N ASN A 53 10.13 20.81 -3.92
CA ASN A 53 11.00 21.78 -3.25
C ASN A 53 12.04 22.39 -4.20
N GLN A 54 12.54 21.63 -5.18
CA GLN A 54 13.42 22.17 -6.23
C GLN A 54 12.68 23.16 -7.13
N ILE A 55 11.44 22.83 -7.54
CA ILE A 55 10.60 23.73 -8.35
C ILE A 55 10.28 25.01 -7.57
N ASN A 56 9.85 24.92 -6.31
CA ASN A 56 9.57 26.08 -5.47
C ASN A 56 10.80 26.98 -5.26
N LYS A 57 12.00 26.39 -5.11
CA LYS A 57 13.25 27.16 -5.03
C LYS A 57 13.57 27.87 -6.34
N PHE A 58 13.37 27.19 -7.46
CA PHE A 58 13.58 27.75 -8.79
C PHE A 58 12.60 28.89 -9.08
N GLU A 59 11.32 28.75 -8.74
CA GLU A 59 10.32 29.82 -8.83
C GLU A 59 10.72 31.05 -8.01
N LYS A 60 11.15 30.86 -6.76
CA LYS A 60 11.64 31.96 -5.91
C LYS A 60 12.92 32.63 -6.45
N THR A 61 13.79 31.87 -7.12
CA THR A 61 15.00 32.41 -7.76
C THR A 61 14.68 33.18 -9.04
N ILE A 62 13.65 32.76 -9.80
CA ILE A 62 13.21 33.45 -11.02
C ILE A 62 12.33 34.68 -10.73
N GLY A 63 11.84 34.83 -9.51
CA GLY A 63 11.21 36.07 -9.03
C GLY A 63 9.74 36.21 -9.42
N LEU A 64 8.96 35.13 -9.27
CA LEU A 64 7.49 35.20 -9.16
C LEU A 64 7.05 35.13 -7.69
#